data_AF-A0A521SWE3-F1
#
_entry.id   AF-A0A521SWE3-F1
#
_cell.length_a   1.000
_cell.length_b   1.000
_cell.length_c   1.000
_cell.angle_alpha   90.00
_cell.angle_beta   90.00
_cell.angle_gamma   90.00
#
_symmetry.space_group_name_H-M   'P 1'
#
loop_
_entity.id
_entity.type
_entity.pdbx_description
1 polymer ?
#
loop_
_entity_poly.entity_id
_entity_poly.type
_entity_poly.pdbx_seq_one_letter_code
_entity_poly.pdbx_strand_id
1 'polypeptide(L)'
;MYYFAIVLTVVSNVIYHIFQKLTPTQVNPMLALAVAYIFAALVSLLMLPLFPLQAGLVSELRQVNWASIGLGASIVGLELGFLLAYRLGWDITLAALVSNVSVALILIPIGLALFREHLSAVNVTGLVVCLIGLVLVNWK
;
A
#
# COMPACT_ATOMS: atom_id res chain seq x y z
N MET A 1 8.26 17.42 -7.70
CA MET A 1 7.29 16.33 -7.97
C MET A 1 7.60 15.07 -7.18
N TYR A 2 8.82 14.52 -7.24
CA TYR A 2 9.16 13.28 -6.51
C TYR A 2 8.89 13.36 -4.98
N TYR A 3 9.44 14.35 -4.28
CA TYR A 3 9.22 14.50 -2.84
C TYR A 3 7.76 14.75 -2.45
N PHE A 4 7.00 15.47 -3.29
CA PHE A 4 5.58 15.69 -3.05
C PHE A 4 4.78 14.38 -3.12
N ALA A 5 5.06 13.53 -4.12
CA ALA A 5 4.42 12.22 -4.24
C ALA A 5 4.72 11.34 -3.02
N ILE A 6 5.98 11.30 -2.57
CA ILE A 6 6.37 10.55 -1.36
C ILE A 6 5.65 11.07 -0.11
N VAL A 7 5.61 12.40 0.10
CA VAL A 7 4.91 12.99 1.24
C VAL A 7 3.42 12.65 1.21
N LEU A 8 2.78 12.73 0.04
CA LEU A 8 1.38 12.37 -0.12
C LEU A 8 1.14 10.89 0.21
N THR A 9 2.02 9.99 -0.24
CA THR A 9 1.96 8.56 0.09
C THR A 9 2.07 8.33 1.59
N VAL A 10 3.05 8.96 2.25
CA VAL A 10 3.26 8.81 3.70
C VAL A 10 2.05 9.31 4.49
N VAL A 11 1.55 10.51 4.19
CA VAL A 11 0.37 11.08 4.87
C VAL A 11 -0.86 10.17 4.67
N SER A 12 -1.09 9.72 3.44
CA SER A 12 -2.18 8.79 3.13
C SER A 12 -2.05 7.47 3.90
N ASN A 13 -0.83 6.94 4.02
CA ASN A 13 -0.57 5.69 4.72
C ASN A 13 -0.77 5.81 6.25
N VAL A 14 -0.45 6.96 6.84
CA VAL A 14 -0.76 7.23 8.26
C VAL A 14 -2.27 7.28 8.48
N ILE A 15 -2.99 8.04 7.64
CA ILE A 15 -4.46 8.15 7.71
C ILE A 15 -5.12 6.78 7.54
N TYR A 16 -4.61 5.99 6.59
CA TYR A 16 -5.02 4.62 6.32
C TYR A 16 -4.95 3.75 7.59
N HIS A 17 -3.80 3.69 8.25
CA HIS A 17 -3.61 2.88 9.45
C HIS A 17 -4.50 3.34 10.62
N ILE A 18 -4.74 4.64 10.76
CA ILE A 18 -5.65 5.19 11.77
C ILE A 18 -7.08 4.71 11.52
N PHE A 19 -7.61 4.89 10.31
CA PHE A 19 -8.98 4.47 10.00
C PHE A 19 -9.17 2.95 10.05
N GLN A 20 -8.17 2.19 9.65
CA GLN A 20 -8.18 0.73 9.80
C GLN A 20 -8.28 0.31 11.26
N LYS A 21 -7.53 0.92 12.17
CA LYS A 21 -7.61 0.62 13.61
C LYS A 21 -8.95 1.05 14.22
N LEU A 22 -9.51 2.18 13.75
CA LEU A 22 -10.82 2.68 14.18
C LEU A 22 -12.00 1.87 13.64
N THR A 23 -11.78 1.05 12.59
CA THR A 23 -12.83 0.25 11.98
C THR A 23 -13.41 -0.73 13.01
N PRO A 24 -14.73 -0.70 13.28
CA PRO A 24 -15.34 -1.54 14.30
C PRO A 24 -15.06 -3.02 14.08
N THR A 25 -14.63 -3.71 15.14
CA THR A 25 -14.33 -5.15 15.12
C THR A 25 -15.58 -6.02 14.95
N GLN A 26 -16.75 -5.47 15.27
CA GLN A 26 -18.06 -6.15 15.22
C GLN A 26 -18.61 -6.28 13.80
N VAL A 27 -18.17 -5.43 12.87
CA VAL A 27 -18.63 -5.46 11.47
C VAL A 27 -17.88 -6.56 10.71
N ASN A 28 -18.55 -7.22 9.76
CA ASN A 28 -17.86 -8.15 8.86
C ASN A 28 -16.74 -7.40 8.10
N PRO A 29 -15.48 -7.87 8.15
CA PRO A 29 -14.36 -7.15 7.57
C PRO A 29 -14.51 -6.94 6.06
N MET A 30 -15.08 -7.92 5.35
CA MET A 30 -15.30 -7.82 3.90
C MET A 30 -16.37 -6.79 3.57
N LEU A 31 -17.40 -6.63 4.42
CA LEU A 31 -18.42 -5.61 4.24
C LEU A 31 -17.85 -4.20 4.45
N ALA A 32 -17.02 -4.02 5.49
CA ALA A 32 -16.35 -2.75 5.73
C ALA A 32 -15.44 -2.35 4.54
N LEU A 33 -14.68 -3.31 4.01
CA LEU A 33 -13.84 -3.10 2.83
C LEU A 33 -14.67 -2.83 1.57
N ALA A 34 -15.78 -3.53 1.35
CA ALA A 34 -16.66 -3.29 0.21
C ALA A 34 -17.19 -1.85 0.19
N VAL A 35 -17.62 -1.33 1.34
CA VAL A 35 -18.05 0.07 1.48
C VAL A 35 -16.89 1.04 1.20
N ALA A 36 -15.70 0.76 1.73
CA ALA A 36 -14.52 1.57 1.47
C ALA A 36 -14.16 1.60 -0.02
N TYR A 37 -14.26 0.47 -0.73
CA TYR A 37 -13.99 0.40 -2.16
C TYR A 37 -15.02 1.11 -3.02
N ILE A 38 -16.31 1.02 -2.68
CA ILE A 38 -17.34 1.79 -3.37
C ILE A 38 -17.05 3.29 -3.22
N PHE A 39 -16.71 3.73 -2.01
CA PHE A 39 -16.34 5.12 -1.76
C PHE A 39 -15.08 5.53 -2.54
N ALA A 40 -14.02 4.71 -2.50
CA ALA A 40 -12.79 4.95 -3.25
C ALA A 40 -13.03 5.02 -4.77
N ALA A 41 -13.90 4.16 -5.31
CA ALA A 41 -14.28 4.17 -6.72
C ALA A 41 -15.04 5.45 -7.08
N LEU A 42 -15.99 5.90 -6.24
CA LEU A 42 -16.70 7.17 -6.44
C LEU A 42 -15.76 8.37 -6.44
N VAL A 43 -14.85 8.43 -5.47
CA VAL A 43 -13.86 9.51 -5.38
C VAL A 43 -12.93 9.50 -6.61
N SER A 44 -12.47 8.32 -7.02
CA SER A 44 -11.62 8.17 -8.21
C SER A 44 -12.35 8.62 -9.48
N LEU A 45 -13.62 8.27 -9.63
CA LEU A 45 -14.45 8.68 -10.75
C LEU A 45 -14.67 10.21 -10.76
N LEU A 46 -14.88 10.81 -9.59
CA LEU A 46 -15.06 12.26 -9.45
C LEU A 46 -13.76 13.03 -9.73
N MET A 47 -12.60 12.41 -9.47
CA MET A 47 -11.28 12.99 -9.74
C MET A 47 -10.83 12.82 -11.19
N LEU A 48 -11.47 11.95 -12.00
CA LEU A 48 -11.11 11.76 -13.41
C LEU A 48 -10.93 13.05 -14.21
N PRO A 49 -11.79 14.08 -14.09
CA PRO A 49 -11.63 15.32 -14.86
C PRO A 49 -10.37 16.13 -14.52
N LEU A 50 -9.77 15.91 -13.35
CA LEU A 50 -8.53 16.58 -12.94
C LEU A 50 -7.29 16.03 -13.66
N PHE A 51 -7.40 14.84 -14.27
CA PHE A 51 -6.33 14.19 -15.01
C PHE A 51 -6.69 14.13 -16.51
N PRO A 52 -5.97 14.86 -17.39
CA PRO A 52 -6.37 14.99 -18.80
C PRO A 52 -6.33 13.64 -19.53
N LEU A 53 -7.46 13.24 -20.10
CA LEU A 53 -7.55 12.07 -20.98
C LEU A 53 -6.98 12.43 -22.36
N GLN A 54 -5.94 11.72 -22.79
CA GLN A 54 -5.20 12.06 -24.00
C GLN A 54 -5.91 11.59 -25.28
N ALA A 55 -6.66 10.47 -25.21
CA ALA A 55 -7.29 9.85 -26.38
C ALA A 55 -8.80 9.55 -26.23
N GLY A 56 -9.48 10.13 -25.23
CA GLY A 56 -10.91 9.91 -24.93
C GLY A 56 -11.19 8.68 -24.05
N LEU A 57 -12.31 8.69 -23.30
CA LEU A 57 -12.63 7.66 -22.28
C LEU A 57 -12.59 6.22 -22.79
N VAL A 58 -13.10 5.96 -23.99
CA VAL A 58 -13.23 4.60 -24.54
C VAL A 58 -11.88 4.01 -24.93
N SER A 59 -10.92 4.83 -25.36
CA SER A 59 -9.59 4.34 -25.73
C SER A 59 -8.73 4.08 -24.49
N GLU A 60 -8.83 4.90 -23.45
CA GLU A 60 -8.18 4.68 -22.15
C GLU A 60 -8.74 3.43 -21.46
N LEU A 61 -10.06 3.21 -21.51
CA LEU A 61 -10.68 1.98 -20.98
C LEU A 61 -10.21 0.71 -21.70
N ARG A 62 -9.86 0.80 -22.99
CA ARG A 62 -9.26 -0.33 -23.72
C ARG A 62 -7.80 -0.58 -23.35
N GLN A 63 -7.11 0.42 -22.80
CA GLN A 63 -5.75 0.28 -22.29
C GLN A 63 -5.70 -0.30 -20.88
N VAL A 64 -6.83 -0.29 -20.16
CA VAL A 64 -6.97 -0.99 -18.88
C VAL A 64 -6.71 -2.48 -19.11
N ASN A 65 -5.62 -2.96 -18.54
CA ASN A 65 -5.14 -4.32 -18.75
C ASN A 65 -5.36 -5.19 -17.50
N TRP A 66 -4.93 -6.45 -17.59
CA TRP A 66 -5.03 -7.41 -16.49
C TRP A 66 -4.27 -6.99 -15.23
N ALA A 67 -3.30 -6.07 -15.32
CA ALA A 67 -2.61 -5.53 -14.14
C ALA A 67 -3.55 -4.72 -13.25
N SER A 68 -4.59 -4.07 -13.80
CA SER A 68 -5.60 -3.38 -13.00
C SER A 68 -6.46 -4.37 -12.18
N ILE A 69 -6.74 -5.54 -12.74
CA ILE A 69 -7.43 -6.63 -12.03
C ILE A 69 -6.52 -7.20 -10.93
N GLY A 70 -5.24 -7.44 -11.23
CA GLY A 70 -4.25 -7.89 -10.25
C GLY A 70 -4.03 -6.88 -9.11
N LEU A 71 -4.03 -5.59 -9.42
CA LEU A 71 -3.95 -4.50 -8.44
C LEU A 71 -5.17 -4.53 -7.50
N GLY A 72 -6.38 -4.65 -8.03
CA GLY A 72 -7.60 -4.75 -7.24
C GLY A 72 -7.56 -5.92 -6.25
N ALA A 73 -7.17 -7.11 -6.72
CA ALA A 73 -7.02 -8.28 -5.85
C ALA A 73 -5.95 -8.08 -4.77
N SER A 74 -4.84 -7.42 -5.11
CA SER A 74 -3.74 -7.12 -4.18
C SER A 74 -4.17 -6.14 -3.09
N ILE A 75 -4.93 -5.10 -3.44
CA ILE A 75 -5.48 -4.14 -2.46
C ILE A 75 -6.40 -4.84 -1.48
N VAL A 76 -7.28 -5.74 -1.96
CA VAL A 76 -8.15 -6.56 -1.08
C VAL A 76 -7.35 -7.35 -0.06
N GLY A 77 -6.29 -8.04 -0.50
CA GLY A 77 -5.42 -8.80 0.40
C GLY A 77 -4.68 -7.92 1.41
N LEU A 78 -4.14 -6.77 0.95
CA LEU A 78 -3.42 -5.82 1.78
C LEU A 78 -4.32 -5.25 2.88
N GLU A 79 -5.47 -4.74 2.49
CA GLU A 79 -6.45 -4.13 3.38
C GLU A 79 -7.00 -5.13 4.40
N LEU A 80 -7.34 -6.34 3.96
CA LEU A 80 -7.82 -7.40 4.83
C LEU A 80 -6.73 -7.86 5.81
N GLY A 81 -5.48 -7.95 5.35
CA GLY A 81 -4.33 -8.35 6.18
C GLY A 81 -4.10 -7.41 7.36
N PHE A 82 -4.05 -6.11 7.11
CA PHE A 82 -3.90 -5.11 8.18
C PHE A 82 -5.11 -5.07 9.11
N LEU A 83 -6.32 -5.19 8.57
CA LEU A 83 -7.55 -5.14 9.36
C LEU A 83 -7.61 -6.34 10.32
N LEU A 84 -7.24 -7.54 9.85
CA LEU A 84 -7.11 -8.72 10.70
C LEU A 84 -6.01 -8.56 11.75
N ALA A 85 -4.83 -8.06 11.38
CA ALA A 85 -3.74 -7.81 12.34
C ALA A 85 -4.19 -6.88 13.47
N TYR A 86 -4.90 -5.78 13.15
CA TYR A 86 -5.42 -4.85 14.15
C TYR A 86 -6.52 -5.43 15.03
N ARG A 87 -7.36 -6.31 14.48
CA ARG A 87 -8.37 -7.05 15.26
C ARG A 87 -7.76 -8.06 16.21
N LEU A 88 -6.63 -8.66 15.83
CA LEU A 88 -5.83 -9.55 16.69
C LEU A 88 -5.05 -8.79 17.77
N GLY A 89 -5.23 -7.47 17.87
CA GLY A 89 -4.62 -6.64 18.91
C GLY A 89 -3.21 -6.16 18.58
N TRP A 90 -2.72 -6.33 17.34
CA TRP A 90 -1.43 -5.77 16.97
C TRP A 90 -1.43 -4.25 17.09
N ASP A 91 -0.30 -3.71 17.54
CA ASP A 91 -0.03 -2.29 17.58
C ASP A 91 0.07 -1.73 16.16
N ILE A 92 -0.41 -0.49 15.97
CA ILE A 92 -0.38 0.19 14.68
C ILE A 92 1.04 0.24 14.13
N THR A 93 1.97 0.66 14.98
CA THR A 93 3.39 0.80 14.63
C THR A 93 4.01 -0.54 14.30
N LEU A 94 3.83 -1.58 15.12
CA LEU A 94 4.45 -2.89 14.87
C LEU A 94 3.93 -3.55 13.59
N ALA A 95 2.62 -3.51 13.34
CA ALA A 95 2.04 -4.09 12.13
C ALA A 95 2.55 -3.39 10.86
N ALA A 96 2.54 -2.05 10.84
CA ALA A 96 3.01 -1.26 9.71
C ALA A 96 4.51 -1.47 9.47
N LEU A 97 5.31 -1.47 10.54
CA LEU A 97 6.76 -1.59 10.50
C LEU A 97 7.19 -2.97 9.97
N VAL A 98 6.66 -4.06 10.56
CA VAL A 98 6.95 -5.44 10.14
C VAL A 98 6.49 -5.68 8.70
N SER A 99 5.29 -5.23 8.34
CA SER A 99 4.75 -5.39 6.99
C SER A 99 5.60 -4.66 5.95
N ASN A 100 5.87 -3.36 6.13
CA ASN A 100 6.63 -2.56 5.18
C ASN A 100 8.06 -3.08 5.01
N VAL A 101 8.72 -3.52 6.09
CA VAL A 101 10.06 -4.10 5.98
C VAL A 101 10.05 -5.46 5.29
N SER A 102 9.08 -6.33 5.60
CA SER A 102 8.93 -7.63 4.91
C SER A 102 8.68 -7.43 3.40
N VAL A 103 7.82 -6.48 3.07
CA VAL A 103 7.53 -6.07 1.68
C VAL A 103 8.81 -5.58 1.01
N ALA A 104 9.57 -4.67 1.64
CA ALA A 104 10.83 -4.17 1.09
C ALA A 104 11.85 -5.29 0.84
N LEU A 105 12.00 -6.23 1.77
CA LEU A 105 12.90 -7.39 1.64
C LEU A 105 12.54 -8.28 0.45
N ILE A 106 11.24 -8.51 0.21
CA ILE A 106 10.76 -9.34 -0.90
C ILE A 106 10.82 -8.57 -2.23
N LEU A 107 10.56 -7.26 -2.22
CA LEU A 107 10.61 -6.43 -3.42
C LEU A 107 12.04 -6.26 -3.95
N ILE A 108 13.07 -6.32 -3.12
CA ILE A 108 14.46 -6.21 -3.58
C ILE A 108 14.84 -7.27 -4.63
N PRO A 109 14.74 -8.58 -4.36
CA PRO A 109 15.07 -9.60 -5.37
C PRO A 109 14.14 -9.52 -6.58
N ILE A 110 12.87 -9.14 -6.40
CA ILE A 110 11.91 -8.97 -7.51
C ILE A 110 12.29 -7.75 -8.37
N GLY A 111 12.66 -6.62 -7.76
CA GLY A 111 13.11 -5.40 -8.44
C GLY A 111 14.39 -5.64 -9.24
N LEU A 112 15.35 -6.35 -8.63
CA LEU A 112 16.59 -6.76 -9.30
C LEU A 112 16.33 -7.72 -10.49
N ALA A 113 15.50 -8.75 -10.30
CA ALA A 113 15.31 -9.80 -11.29
C ALA A 113 14.35 -9.41 -12.43
N LEU A 114 13.23 -8.76 -12.09
CA LEU A 114 12.11 -8.51 -13.00
C LEU A 114 12.16 -7.10 -13.60
N PHE A 115 12.56 -6.10 -12.81
CA PHE A 115 12.63 -4.69 -13.22
C PHE A 115 14.06 -4.22 -13.54
N ARG A 116 15.07 -5.08 -13.35
CA ARG A 116 16.50 -4.78 -13.57
C ARG A 116 16.96 -3.52 -12.85
N GLU A 117 16.42 -3.28 -11.66
CA GLU A 117 16.84 -2.16 -10.84
C GLU A 117 18.32 -2.32 -10.45
N HIS A 118 19.07 -1.22 -10.46
CA HIS A 118 20.45 -1.21 -9.98
C HIS A 118 20.48 -0.77 -8.53
N LEU A 119 20.72 -1.70 -7.61
CA LEU A 119 20.97 -1.37 -6.21
C LEU A 119 22.42 -0.97 -6.01
N SER A 120 22.64 0.27 -5.60
CA SER A 120 23.94 0.74 -5.12
C SER A 120 24.30 0.06 -3.78
N ALA A 121 25.59 -0.14 -3.53
CA ALA A 121 26.09 -0.65 -2.25
C ALA A 121 25.64 0.21 -1.05
N VAL A 122 25.36 1.50 -1.27
CA VAL A 122 24.81 2.42 -0.27
C VAL A 122 23.35 2.09 0.07
N ASN A 123 22.55 1.69 -0.92
CA ASN A 123 21.15 1.32 -0.68
C ASN A 123 21.05 0.00 0.11
N VAL A 124 21.96 -0.94 -0.17
CA VAL A 124 22.06 -2.21 0.55
C VAL A 124 22.46 -1.99 2.00
N THR A 125 23.46 -1.14 2.25
CA THR A 125 23.86 -0.80 3.63
C THR A 125 22.75 -0.05 4.38
N GLY A 126 22.04 0.88 3.73
CA GLY A 126 20.87 1.54 4.30
C GLY A 126 19.75 0.56 4.68
N LEU A 127 19.48 -0.44 3.85
CA LEU A 127 18.53 -1.50 4.17
C LEU A 127 18.95 -2.29 5.41
N VAL A 128 20.23 -2.70 5.49
CA VAL A 128 20.75 -3.43 6.66
C VAL A 128 20.58 -2.61 7.93
N VAL A 129 20.84 -1.29 7.88
CA VAL A 129 20.60 -0.39 9.01
C VAL A 129 19.11 -0.31 9.37
N CYS A 130 18.21 -0.22 8.39
CA CYS A 130 16.76 -0.29 8.63
C CYS A 130 16.33 -1.60 9.29
N LEU A 131 16.91 -2.74 8.88
CA LEU A 131 16.62 -4.05 9.48
C LEU A 131 17.12 -4.13 10.92
N ILE A 132 18.32 -3.62 11.20
CA ILE A 132 18.85 -3.55 12.56
C ILE A 132 17.95 -2.66 13.43
N GLY A 133 17.50 -1.52 12.91
CA GLY A 133 16.53 -0.64 13.56
C GLY A 133 15.20 -1.34 13.84
N LEU A 134 14.68 -2.12 12.89
CA LEU A 134 13.48 -2.95 13.07
C LEU A 134 13.65 -3.93 14.23
N VAL A 135 14.75 -4.69 14.23
CA VAL A 135 15.04 -5.70 15.26
C VAL A 135 15.12 -5.03 16.63
N LEU A 136 15.83 -3.90 16.74
CA LEU A 136 15.92 -3.12 17.98
C LEU A 136 14.56 -2.63 18.48
N VAL A 137 13.70 -2.11 17.60
CA VAL A 137 12.36 -1.63 17.96
C VAL A 137 11.44 -2.77 18.39
N ASN A 138 11.61 -3.97 17.81
CA ASN A 138 10.85 -5.16 18.15
C ASN A 138 11.46 -5.94 19.34
N TRP A 139 12.69 -5.60 19.76
CA TRP A 139 13.33 -6.24 20.90
C TRP A 139 12.72 -5.70 22.19
N LYS A 140 11.83 -6.49 22.79
CA LYS A 140 11.26 -6.25 24.12
C LYS A 140 11.95 -7.12 25.16
#